data_AF-A0A914WK41-F1
#
_entry.id   AF-A0A914WK41-F1
#
_cell.length_a   1.000
_cell.length_b   1.000
_cell.length_c   1.000
_cell.angle_alpha   90.00
_cell.angle_beta   90.00
_cell.angle_gamma   90.00
#
_symmetry.space_group_name_H-M   'P 1'
#
loop_
_entity.id
_entity.type
_entity.pdbx_description
1 polymer ?
#
loop_
_entity_poly.entity_id
_entity_poly.type
_entity_poly.pdbx_seq_one_letter_code
_entity_poly.pdbx_strand_id
1 'polypeptide(L)'
;MEEEQRRMVELVNQFRIHCSDVFVLPDMSKPPSDSTVAEFENLIAPFRGTTDVLEGQITDDELEAQRGRTNRQLRCREMLLQHSTKADLIVMTMPVPRRKQVSSSLFMAWLHMLTHDLPPTLLVRGNQTSVLTVYS
;
A
#
# COMPACT_ATOMS: atom_id res chain seq x y z
N MET A 1 5.15 16.73 -12.14
CA MET A 1 6.08 16.87 -11.00
C MET A 1 5.84 18.19 -10.25
N GLU A 2 6.36 19.34 -10.69
CA GLU A 2 6.19 20.61 -9.95
C GLU A 2 4.72 21.05 -9.80
N GLU A 3 3.92 20.91 -10.86
CA GLU A 3 2.49 21.27 -10.81
C GLU A 3 1.69 20.34 -9.88
N GLU A 4 2.00 19.05 -9.85
CA GLU A 4 1.35 18.08 -8.96
C GLU A 4 1.73 18.31 -7.50
N GLN A 5 3.01 18.62 -7.23
CA GLN A 5 3.47 19.03 -5.91
C GLN A 5 2.72 20.27 -5.44
N ARG A 6 2.62 21.29 -6.30
CA ARG A 6 1.91 22.54 -5.98
C ARG A 6 0.43 22.28 -5.66
N ARG A 7 -0.27 21.51 -6.49
CA ARG A 7 -1.69 21.15 -6.24
C ARG A 7 -1.87 20.40 -4.92
N MET A 8 -0.94 19.50 -4.57
CA MET A 8 -0.97 18.78 -3.29
C MET A 8 -0.74 19.71 -2.10
N VAL A 9 0.22 20.64 -2.19
CA VAL A 9 0.46 21.66 -1.16
C VAL A 9 -0.79 22.53 -0.95
N GLU A 10 -1.41 23.00 -2.05
CA GLU A 10 -2.64 23.79 -1.99
C GLU A 10 -3.78 23.02 -1.29
N LEU A 11 -3.96 21.73 -1.60
CA LEU A 11 -4.95 20.88 -0.95
C LEU A 11 -4.69 20.70 0.55
N VAL A 12 -3.44 20.39 0.94
CA VAL A 12 -3.06 20.18 2.34
C VAL A 12 -3.25 21.46 3.16
N ASN A 13 -2.99 22.63 2.56
CA ASN A 13 -3.26 23.93 3.17
C ASN A 13 -4.75 24.18 3.41
N GLN A 14 -5.65 23.71 2.54
CA GLN A 14 -7.10 23.80 2.78
C GLN A 14 -7.54 22.98 4.01
N PHE A 15 -6.84 21.88 4.30
CA PHE A 15 -7.03 21.11 5.53
C PHE A 15 -6.34 21.73 6.77
N ARG A 16 -5.67 22.88 6.61
CA ARG A 16 -4.90 23.57 7.67
C ARG A 16 -3.85 22.67 8.31
N ILE A 17 -3.32 21.72 7.54
CA ILE A 17 -2.22 20.87 7.97
C ILE A 17 -0.94 21.57 7.55
N HIS A 18 -0.09 21.92 8.51
CA HIS A 18 1.22 22.47 8.22
C HIS A 18 2.15 21.34 7.75
N CYS A 19 2.46 21.32 6.46
CA CYS A 19 3.36 20.35 5.85
C CYS A 19 4.69 21.02 5.53
N SER A 20 5.80 20.43 5.98
CA SER A 20 7.15 20.95 5.71
C SER A 20 7.53 20.81 4.24
N ASP A 21 7.34 19.62 3.68
CA ASP A 21 7.78 19.27 2.34
C ASP A 21 6.83 18.27 1.68
N VAL A 22 6.66 18.38 0.36
CA VAL A 22 5.88 17.45 -0.46
C VAL A 22 6.75 16.82 -1.53
N PHE A 23 6.94 15.52 -1.44
CA PHE A 23 7.74 14.74 -2.40
C PHE A 23 6.84 13.90 -3.30
N VAL A 24 7.02 14.02 -4.62
CA VAL A 24 6.39 13.09 -5.59
C VAL A 24 7.38 11.98 -5.87
N LEU A 25 6.94 10.73 -5.67
CA LEU A 25 7.76 9.54 -5.91
C LEU A 25 7.55 9.06 -7.36
N PRO A 26 8.51 9.25 -8.29
CA PRO A 26 8.36 8.83 -9.68
C PRO A 26 8.46 7.31 -9.86
N ASP A 27 9.03 6.61 -8.88
CA ASP A 27 9.49 5.23 -9.01
C ASP A 27 8.46 4.18 -8.57
N MET A 28 7.20 4.55 -8.39
CA MET A 28 6.13 3.65 -7.94
C MET A 28 5.69 2.64 -9.01
N SER A 29 6.03 2.88 -10.27
CA SER A 29 5.74 1.99 -11.41
C SER A 29 6.88 1.01 -11.71
N LYS A 30 8.05 1.17 -11.08
CA LYS A 30 9.17 0.25 -11.24
C LYS A 30 8.84 -1.10 -10.59
N PRO A 31 9.37 -2.21 -11.13
CA PRO A 31 9.24 -3.50 -10.46
C PRO A 31 9.91 -3.44 -9.08
N PRO A 32 9.36 -4.16 -8.08
CA PRO A 32 10.04 -4.35 -6.80
C PRO A 32 11.34 -5.14 -7.00
N SER A 33 12.25 -5.03 -6.03
CA SER A 33 13.49 -5.82 -6.03
C SER A 33 13.21 -7.32 -5.83
N ASP A 34 14.09 -8.15 -6.37
CA ASP A 34 13.99 -9.61 -6.28
C ASP A 34 13.98 -10.10 -4.83
N SER A 35 14.68 -9.40 -3.91
CA SER A 35 14.66 -9.70 -2.48
C SER A 35 13.27 -9.52 -1.87
N THR A 36 12.59 -8.42 -2.21
CA THR A 36 11.24 -8.13 -1.69
C THR A 36 10.22 -9.12 -2.27
N VAL A 37 10.39 -9.52 -3.53
CA VAL A 37 9.55 -10.56 -4.16
C VAL A 37 9.77 -11.90 -3.47
N ALA A 38 11.03 -12.29 -3.21
CA ALA A 38 11.33 -13.53 -2.51
C ALA A 38 10.77 -13.56 -1.08
N GLU A 39 10.86 -12.44 -0.34
CA GLU A 39 10.24 -12.28 0.98
C GLU A 39 8.72 -12.50 0.91
N PHE A 40 8.06 -11.89 -0.08
CA PHE A 40 6.63 -12.06 -0.30
C PHE A 40 6.26 -13.50 -0.66
N GLU A 41 6.96 -14.15 -1.57
CA GLU A 41 6.71 -15.54 -1.96
C GLU A 41 6.86 -16.50 -0.77
N ASN A 42 7.88 -16.29 0.07
CA ASN A 42 8.07 -17.06 1.29
C ASN A 42 6.93 -16.85 2.30
N LEU A 43 6.44 -15.61 2.42
CA LEU A 43 5.32 -15.27 3.31
C LEU A 43 4.02 -15.95 2.88
N ILE A 44 3.74 -16.01 1.58
CA ILE A 44 2.48 -16.58 1.06
C ILE A 44 2.53 -18.09 0.87
N ALA A 45 3.72 -18.70 0.78
CA ALA A 45 3.92 -20.14 0.58
C ALA A 45 3.02 -21.05 1.44
N PRO A 46 2.87 -20.85 2.77
CA PRO A 46 2.01 -21.71 3.60
C PRO A 46 0.50 -21.51 3.34
N PHE A 47 0.10 -20.44 2.66
CA PHE A 47 -1.30 -20.10 2.40
C PHE A 47 -1.74 -20.39 0.95
N ARG A 48 -0.85 -20.91 0.11
CA ARG A 48 -1.16 -21.32 -1.26
C ARG A 48 -1.90 -22.66 -1.27
N GLY A 49 -3.05 -22.70 -1.92
CA GLY A 49 -3.87 -23.91 -2.07
C GLY A 49 -3.62 -24.54 -3.44
N THR A 50 -3.15 -25.79 -3.47
CA THR A 50 -2.90 -26.54 -4.73
C THR A 50 -3.94 -27.64 -4.98
N THR A 51 -4.57 -28.20 -3.94
CA THR A 51 -5.59 -29.25 -4.06
C THR A 51 -6.66 -28.98 -3.01
N ASP A 52 -7.94 -28.96 -3.41
CA ASP A 52 -9.10 -28.56 -2.58
C ASP A 52 -8.92 -27.21 -1.87
N VAL A 53 -8.87 -26.13 -2.66
CA VAL A 53 -8.70 -24.75 -2.20
C VAL A 53 -9.73 -24.42 -1.12
N LEU A 54 -9.25 -24.31 0.12
CA LEU A 54 -10.06 -23.88 1.25
C LEU A 54 -10.40 -22.40 1.13
N GLU A 55 -11.50 -21.98 1.75
CA GLU A 55 -11.92 -20.58 1.74
C GLU A 55 -10.80 -19.70 2.33
N GLY A 56 -10.35 -18.72 1.53
CA GLY A 56 -9.30 -17.78 1.93
C GLY A 56 -7.88 -18.18 1.56
N GLN A 57 -7.64 -19.35 0.97
CA GLN A 57 -6.34 -19.71 0.39
C GLN A 57 -6.08 -18.96 -0.92
N ILE A 58 -4.79 -18.83 -1.25
CA ILE A 58 -4.30 -18.12 -2.42
C ILE A 58 -4.17 -19.11 -3.58
N THR A 59 -4.73 -18.76 -4.74
CA THR A 59 -4.58 -19.55 -5.98
C THR A 59 -3.58 -18.90 -6.93
N ASP A 60 -3.00 -19.70 -7.81
CA ASP A 60 -2.02 -19.19 -8.80
C ASP A 60 -2.69 -18.24 -9.81
N ASP A 61 -3.93 -18.53 -10.20
CA ASP A 61 -4.73 -17.64 -11.06
C ASP A 61 -4.99 -16.28 -10.40
N GLU A 62 -5.24 -16.26 -9.08
CA GLU A 62 -5.41 -15.04 -8.32
C GLU A 62 -4.12 -14.22 -8.27
N LEU A 63 -2.99 -14.87 -8.00
CA LEU A 63 -1.68 -14.22 -7.96
C LEU A 63 -1.32 -13.55 -9.28
N GLU A 64 -1.53 -14.26 -10.40
CA GLU A 64 -1.28 -13.69 -11.73
C GLU A 64 -2.25 -12.52 -12.03
N ALA A 65 -3.54 -12.69 -11.71
CA ALA A 65 -4.54 -11.64 -11.91
C ALA A 65 -4.27 -10.37 -11.05
N GLN A 66 -3.69 -10.52 -9.86
CA GLN A 66 -3.36 -9.41 -8.96
C GLN A 66 -1.89 -8.98 -9.01
N ARG A 67 -1.05 -9.55 -9.90
CA ARG A 67 0.39 -9.28 -9.96
C ARG A 67 0.74 -7.80 -9.98
N GLY A 68 0.05 -7.00 -10.79
CA GLY A 68 0.28 -5.55 -10.86
C GLY A 68 0.00 -4.82 -9.55
N ARG A 69 -0.99 -5.27 -8.78
CA ARG A 69 -1.30 -4.71 -7.45
C ARG A 69 -0.29 -5.18 -6.41
N THR A 70 0.05 -6.46 -6.40
CA THR A 70 1.08 -7.02 -5.53
C THR A 70 2.39 -6.25 -5.71
N ASN A 71 2.88 -6.13 -6.96
CA ASN A 71 4.11 -5.39 -7.25
C ASN A 71 4.07 -3.95 -6.77
N ARG A 72 2.92 -3.27 -6.91
CA ARG A 72 2.76 -1.91 -6.39
C ARG A 72 2.86 -1.86 -4.87
N GLN A 73 2.27 -2.81 -4.13
CA GLN A 73 2.41 -2.84 -2.67
C GLN A 73 3.84 -3.18 -2.22
N LEU A 74 4.51 -4.09 -2.91
CA LEU A 74 5.91 -4.41 -2.65
C LEU A 74 6.82 -3.20 -2.92
N ARG A 75 6.56 -2.46 -4.00
CA ARG A 75 7.28 -1.21 -4.28
C ARG A 75 6.98 -0.13 -3.23
N CYS A 76 5.72 0.00 -2.77
CA CYS A 76 5.38 0.88 -1.66
C CYS A 76 6.21 0.55 -0.41
N ARG A 77 6.34 -0.74 -0.05
CA ARG A 77 7.15 -1.20 1.10
C ARG A 77 8.59 -0.69 1.00
N GLU A 78 9.22 -0.84 -0.16
CA GLU A 78 10.60 -0.37 -0.37
C GLU A 78 10.73 1.14 -0.16
N MET A 79 9.78 1.92 -0.68
CA MET A 79 9.80 3.37 -0.50
C MET A 79 9.60 3.77 0.98
N LEU A 80 8.74 3.06 1.71
CA LEU A 80 8.56 3.28 3.15
C LEU A 80 9.83 2.97 3.94
N LEU A 81 10.49 1.86 3.65
CA LEU A 81 11.74 1.50 4.31
C LEU A 81 12.85 2.50 4.00
N GLN A 82 12.91 2.98 2.76
CA GLN A 82 13.91 3.95 2.33
C GLN A 82 13.73 5.33 2.98
N HIS A 83 12.50 5.79 3.17
CA HIS A 83 12.23 7.19 3.55
C HIS A 83 11.63 7.38 4.95
N SER A 84 11.10 6.34 5.57
CA SER A 84 10.25 6.48 6.77
C SER A 84 10.62 5.58 7.94
N THR A 85 11.76 4.88 7.89
CA THR A 85 12.25 4.01 8.99
C THR A 85 12.51 4.75 10.32
N LYS A 86 12.71 6.07 10.28
CA LYS A 86 12.94 6.91 11.47
C LYS A 86 11.76 7.81 11.82
N ALA A 87 10.59 7.60 11.21
CA ALA A 87 9.40 8.38 11.53
C ALA A 87 8.83 7.97 12.89
N ASP A 88 8.19 8.91 13.59
CA ASP A 88 7.45 8.59 14.83
C ASP A 88 6.12 7.88 14.54
N LEU A 89 5.48 8.22 13.41
CA LEU A 89 4.21 7.67 12.95
C LEU A 89 4.15 7.74 11.43
N ILE A 90 3.70 6.66 10.80
CA ILE A 90 3.39 6.61 9.37
C ILE A 90 1.88 6.54 9.20
N VAL A 91 1.30 7.48 8.45
CA VAL A 91 -0.12 7.44 8.07
C VAL A 91 -0.20 7.13 6.58
N MET A 92 -0.80 6.00 6.23
CA MET A 92 -0.89 5.51 4.85
C MET A 92 -2.33 5.15 4.48
N THR A 93 -2.71 5.40 3.23
CA THR A 93 -3.95 4.92 2.66
C THR A 93 -3.96 3.40 2.62
N MET A 94 -4.93 2.77 3.30
CA MET A 94 -5.08 1.32 3.30
C MET A 94 -5.36 0.81 1.88
N PRO A 95 -4.62 -0.21 1.39
CA PRO A 95 -4.97 -0.84 0.13
C PRO A 95 -6.32 -1.54 0.25
N VAL A 96 -7.14 -1.44 -0.79
CA VAL A 96 -8.49 -2.02 -0.77
C VAL A 96 -8.65 -3.01 -1.91
N PRO A 97 -8.78 -4.31 -1.61
CA PRO A 97 -9.12 -5.28 -2.63
C PRO A 97 -10.56 -5.11 -3.09
N ARG A 98 -10.83 -5.48 -4.34
CA ARG A 98 -12.21 -5.63 -4.81
C ARG A 98 -12.77 -6.92 -4.20
N ARG A 99 -13.98 -6.86 -3.63
CA ARG A 99 -14.64 -8.03 -3.05
C ARG A 99 -14.69 -9.18 -4.06
N LYS A 100 -14.46 -10.41 -3.59
CA LYS A 100 -14.44 -11.66 -4.39
C LYS A 100 -13.33 -11.78 -5.44
N GLN A 101 -12.40 -10.83 -5.54
CA GLN A 101 -11.23 -10.94 -6.42
C GLN A 101 -9.95 -11.28 -5.68
N VAL A 102 -9.95 -11.11 -4.36
CA VAL A 102 -8.77 -11.28 -3.52
C VAL A 102 -9.16 -12.13 -2.31
N SER A 103 -8.41 -13.19 -2.06
CA SER A 103 -8.49 -14.05 -0.90
C SER A 103 -8.08 -13.29 0.36
N SER A 104 -8.60 -13.71 1.51
CA SER A 104 -8.23 -13.10 2.79
C SER A 104 -6.74 -13.20 3.06
N SER A 105 -6.11 -14.33 2.72
CA SER A 105 -4.67 -14.54 2.92
C SER A 105 -3.83 -13.60 2.05
N LEU A 106 -4.18 -13.43 0.77
CA LEU A 106 -3.44 -12.50 -0.10
C LEU A 106 -3.59 -11.06 0.39
N PHE A 107 -4.79 -10.66 0.80
CA PHE A 107 -5.01 -9.32 1.35
C PHE A 107 -4.21 -9.09 2.63
N MET A 108 -4.22 -10.04 3.56
CA MET A 108 -3.43 -9.94 4.79
C MET A 108 -1.92 -9.92 4.52
N ALA A 109 -1.45 -10.68 3.53
CA ALA A 109 -0.05 -10.65 3.11
C ALA A 109 0.35 -9.26 2.60
N TRP A 110 -0.51 -8.56 1.83
CA TRP A 110 -0.23 -7.18 1.42
C TRP A 110 -0.15 -6.23 2.61
N LEU A 111 -1.07 -6.32 3.57
CA LEU A 111 -1.03 -5.48 4.77
C LEU A 111 0.23 -5.73 5.60
N HIS A 112 0.61 -7.00 5.74
CA HIS A 112 1.83 -7.39 6.45
C HIS A 112 3.08 -6.79 5.77
N MET A 113 3.25 -6.99 4.46
CA MET A 113 4.39 -6.43 3.72
C MET A 113 4.46 -4.90 3.85
N LEU A 114 3.33 -4.20 3.86
CA LEU A 114 3.31 -2.74 3.98
C LEU A 114 3.66 -2.22 5.37
N THR A 115 3.58 -3.05 6.42
CA THR A 115 3.69 -2.60 7.82
C THR A 115 4.83 -3.27 8.59
N HIS A 116 5.39 -4.36 8.08
CA HIS A 116 6.51 -5.07 8.69
C HIS A 116 7.78 -4.21 8.68
N ASP A 117 8.59 -4.26 9.74
CA ASP A 117 9.83 -3.50 9.92
C ASP A 117 9.71 -1.97 9.81
N LEU A 118 8.52 -1.43 10.10
CA LEU A 118 8.27 0.00 10.12
C LEU A 118 7.94 0.49 11.52
N PRO A 119 8.12 1.80 11.79
CA PRO A 119 7.55 2.46 12.95
C PRO A 119 6.02 2.28 13.02
N PRO A 120 5.38 2.71 14.13
CA PRO A 120 3.92 2.69 14.24
C PRO A 120 3.25 3.19 12.96
N THR A 121 2.48 2.31 12.31
CA THR A 121 1.88 2.58 11.00
C THR A 121 0.36 2.48 11.10
N LEU A 122 -0.32 3.55 10.73
CA LEU A 122 -1.76 3.66 10.70
C LEU A 122 -2.25 3.58 9.24
N LEU A 123 -2.93 2.48 8.92
CA LEU A 123 -3.61 2.32 7.63
C LEU A 123 -5.02 2.88 7.72
N VAL A 124 -5.30 3.93 6.94
CA VAL A 124 -6.57 4.68 6.97
C VAL A 124 -7.32 4.52 5.65
N ARG A 125 -8.64 4.40 5.73
CA ARG A 125 -9.52 4.41 4.55
C ARG A 125 -10.75 5.27 4.81
N GLY A 126 -10.97 6.28 3.96
CA GLY A 126 -12.22 7.04 3.96
C GLY A 126 -13.38 6.26 3.36
N ASN A 127 -14.60 6.65 3.71
CA ASN A 127 -15.86 6.14 3.16
C ASN A 127 -16.32 6.89 1.89
N GLN A 128 -15.42 7.65 1.26
CA GLN A 128 -15.68 8.44 0.04
C GLN A 128 -16.75 9.54 0.19
N THR A 129 -17.14 9.88 1.42
CA THR A 129 -17.99 11.05 1.69
C THR A 129 -17.12 12.31 1.78
N SER A 130 -17.62 13.46 1.33
CA SER A 130 -16.88 14.71 1.40
C SER A 130 -16.59 15.07 2.86
N VAL A 131 -15.32 15.33 3.15
CA VAL A 131 -14.82 15.77 4.47
C VAL A 131 -14.39 17.23 4.46
N LEU A 132 -14.36 17.86 3.29
CA LEU A 132 -13.86 19.22 3.12
C LEU A 132 -15.05 20.17 3.13
N THR A 133 -15.31 20.76 4.30
CA THR A 133 -16.23 21.90 4.43
C THR A 133 -15.40 23.17 4.33
N VAL A 134 -15.39 23.79 3.15
CA VAL A 134 -14.80 25.12 2.99
C VAL A 134 -15.73 26.11 3.69
N TYR A 135 -15.26 26.71 4.79
CA TYR A 135 -15.90 27.91 5.32
C TYR A 135 -15.46 29.05 4.41
N SER A 136 -16.40 29.53 3.60
CA SER A 136 -16.24 30.76 2.79
C SER A 136 -16.21 31.99 3.69
#